data_AF-A0A838LQB4-F1
#
_entry.id   AF-A0A838LQB4-F1
#
_cell.length_a   1.000
_cell.length_b   1.000
_cell.length_c   1.000
_cell.angle_alpha   90.00
_cell.angle_beta   90.00
_cell.angle_gamma   90.00
#
_symmetry.space_group_name_H-M   'P 1'
#
loop_
_entity.id
_entity.type
_entity.pdbx_description
1 polymer ?
#
loop_
_entity_poly.entity_id
_entity_poly.type
_entity_poly.pdbx_seq_one_letter_code
_entity_poly.pdbx_strand_id
1 'polypeptide(L)'
;MGALVRAFGLIAAGTLCVGLTAGCGDDDGSGAPAATDSTSSAATESETPEPSPSVEKPSETPVPASWPACGETWVAGADLPKPYEGCAKGGTAVPADAQHCSMGAVLVTYGDRFWAVPGHVISEADGPLQKDPDFRQARATCTA
;
A
#
# COMPACT_ATOMS: atom_id res chain seq x y z
N MET A 1 13.25 40.33 2.87
CA MET A 1 12.36 40.47 4.04
C MET A 1 11.46 39.24 4.07
N GLY A 2 11.48 38.31 5.02
CA GLY A 2 12.25 38.16 6.25
C GLY A 2 12.45 36.67 6.57
N ALA A 3 13.52 36.39 7.30
CA ALA A 3 13.80 35.09 7.87
C ALA A 3 12.99 34.91 9.17
N LEU A 4 12.48 33.70 9.42
CA LEU A 4 12.16 33.27 10.79
C LEU A 4 12.64 31.83 10.98
N VAL A 5 13.88 31.73 11.44
CA VAL A 5 14.45 30.53 12.04
C VAL A 5 13.80 30.35 13.40
N ARG A 6 13.16 29.20 13.65
CA ARG A 6 12.83 28.75 15.01
C ARG A 6 13.63 27.51 15.33
N ALA A 7 14.66 27.73 16.14
CA ALA A 7 15.49 26.71 16.75
C ALA A 7 14.96 26.37 18.16
N PHE A 8 15.40 25.20 18.63
CA PHE A 8 15.42 24.68 20.00
C PHE A 8 14.18 23.98 20.56
N GLY A 9 14.41 22.69 20.89
CA GLY A 9 13.56 21.86 21.74
C GLY A 9 14.15 20.47 22.01
N LEU A 10 15.41 20.41 22.48
CA LEU A 10 16.06 19.20 23.01
C LEU A 10 15.60 18.99 24.47
N ILE A 11 14.78 17.96 24.76
CA ILE A 11 14.52 17.42 26.12
C ILE A 11 14.27 15.90 25.93
N ALA A 12 15.26 15.04 26.14
CA ALA A 12 15.69 14.40 27.39
C ALA A 12 14.99 13.06 27.70
N ALA A 13 15.82 12.00 27.65
CA ALA A 13 15.83 10.74 28.39
C ALA A 13 14.64 10.32 29.28
N GLY A 14 14.15 9.11 29.01
CA GLY A 14 13.50 8.20 29.97
C GLY A 14 13.49 6.80 29.35
N THR A 15 14.49 5.96 29.59
CA THR A 15 14.63 5.01 30.71
C THR A 15 13.51 3.96 30.78
N LEU A 16 13.84 2.79 30.22
CA LEU A 16 13.73 1.44 30.80
C LEU A 16 12.34 0.94 31.27
N CYS A 17 11.81 -0.07 30.56
CA CYS A 17 11.26 -1.27 31.19
C CYS A 17 11.35 -2.48 30.25
N VAL A 18 12.16 -3.45 30.68
CA VAL A 18 12.32 -4.79 30.10
C VAL A 18 11.09 -5.62 30.45
N GLY A 19 10.42 -6.18 29.46
CA GLY A 19 9.37 -7.19 29.62
C GLY A 19 9.69 -8.42 28.77
N LEU A 20 10.53 -9.31 29.31
CA LEU A 20 10.70 -10.66 28.78
C LEU A 20 9.64 -11.56 29.43
N THR A 21 8.55 -11.83 28.73
CA THR A 21 7.68 -12.97 29.07
C THR A 21 7.96 -14.09 28.09
N ALA A 22 8.57 -15.14 28.63
CA ALA A 22 8.81 -16.42 28.02
C ALA A 22 7.50 -17.04 27.50
N GLY A 23 7.44 -17.31 26.20
CA GLY A 23 6.49 -18.24 25.60
C GLY A 23 7.26 -19.49 25.17
N CYS A 24 7.53 -20.37 26.13
CA CYS A 24 7.98 -21.74 25.89
C CYS A 24 6.72 -22.57 25.59
N GLY A 25 6.61 -23.08 24.35
CA GLY A 25 5.56 -24.02 23.96
C GLY A 25 6.22 -25.28 23.42
N ASP A 26 6.08 -26.35 24.20
CA ASP A 26 6.65 -27.69 24.00
C ASP A 26 6.40 -28.31 22.62
N ASP A 27 7.45 -28.94 22.12
CA ASP A 27 7.51 -29.87 21.00
C ASP A 27 7.38 -31.29 21.56
N ASP A 28 6.30 -32.00 21.24
CA ASP A 28 6.20 -33.45 21.43
C ASP A 28 5.27 -34.05 20.38
N GLY A 29 5.87 -34.62 19.34
CA GLY A 29 5.13 -35.26 18.25
C GLY A 29 6.00 -36.05 17.29
N SER A 30 6.98 -36.80 17.82
CA SER A 30 7.77 -37.76 17.05
C SER A 30 6.88 -38.89 16.52
N GLY A 31 6.67 -38.92 15.20
CA GLY A 31 6.09 -40.03 14.45
C GLY A 31 6.80 -40.17 13.10
N ALA A 32 7.95 -40.86 13.09
CA ALA A 32 8.62 -41.32 11.87
C ALA A 32 8.18 -42.77 11.53
N PRO A 33 8.60 -43.35 10.40
CA PRO A 33 8.51 -42.88 9.02
C PRO A 33 7.76 -43.91 8.14
N ALA A 34 7.07 -43.47 7.10
CA ALA A 34 6.64 -44.37 6.02
C ALA A 34 7.25 -43.89 4.70
N ALA A 35 8.28 -44.62 4.28
CA ALA A 35 8.80 -44.58 2.92
C ALA A 35 7.76 -45.17 1.97
N THR A 36 7.48 -44.48 0.87
CA THR A 36 7.05 -45.13 -0.38
C THR A 36 7.72 -44.47 -1.56
N ASP A 37 8.17 -45.36 -2.43
CA ASP A 37 9.08 -45.21 -3.54
C ASP A 37 8.54 -44.38 -4.72
N SER A 38 9.49 -43.76 -5.41
CA SER A 38 9.58 -43.40 -6.82
C SER A 38 8.43 -43.84 -7.75
N THR A 39 7.97 -42.93 -8.61
CA THR A 39 7.73 -43.25 -10.04
C THR A 39 7.93 -42.00 -10.90
N SER A 40 8.90 -42.14 -11.80
CA SER A 40 9.19 -41.28 -12.94
C SER A 40 8.12 -41.48 -14.03
N SER A 41 7.64 -40.41 -14.66
CA SER A 41 7.08 -40.46 -16.02
C SER A 41 7.09 -39.07 -16.66
N ALA A 42 7.96 -38.92 -17.65
CA ALA A 42 7.88 -37.89 -18.67
C ALA A 42 6.68 -38.19 -19.58
N ALA A 43 5.93 -37.15 -19.95
CA ALA A 43 5.06 -37.16 -21.12
C ALA A 43 5.01 -35.77 -21.74
N THR A 44 5.26 -35.77 -23.04
CA THR A 44 5.50 -34.67 -23.96
C THR A 44 4.17 -34.22 -24.60
N GLU A 45 4.13 -32.95 -25.01
CA GLU A 45 3.30 -32.38 -26.11
C GLU A 45 1.76 -32.31 -26.00
N SER A 46 1.25 -31.07 -25.98
CA SER A 46 0.32 -30.58 -27.02
C SER A 46 0.15 -29.07 -26.88
N GLU A 47 0.79 -28.35 -27.80
CA GLU A 47 0.59 -26.92 -28.01
C GLU A 47 -0.80 -26.68 -28.59
N THR A 48 -1.65 -26.00 -27.83
CA THR A 48 -2.82 -25.29 -28.38
C THR A 48 -2.40 -23.84 -28.55
N PRO A 49 -2.44 -23.25 -29.76
CA PRO A 49 -2.25 -21.83 -29.92
C PRO A 49 -3.42 -21.09 -29.25
N GLU A 50 -3.12 -20.53 -28.09
CA GLU A 50 -3.99 -19.62 -27.36
C GLU A 50 -4.31 -18.40 -28.25
N PRO A 51 -5.56 -17.91 -28.28
CA PRO A 51 -5.92 -16.75 -29.06
C PRO A 51 -5.06 -15.55 -28.66
N SER A 52 -4.39 -14.97 -29.65
CA SER A 52 -3.64 -13.73 -29.57
C SER A 52 -4.46 -12.69 -28.78
N PRO A 53 -3.96 -12.15 -27.65
CA PRO A 53 -4.66 -11.08 -26.97
C PRO A 53 -4.69 -9.88 -27.94
N SER A 54 -5.89 -9.53 -28.39
CA SER A 54 -6.13 -8.22 -28.99
C SER A 54 -5.60 -7.19 -28.02
N VAL A 55 -4.49 -6.56 -28.38
CA VAL A 55 -3.94 -5.40 -27.70
C VAL A 55 -4.94 -4.28 -27.91
N GLU A 56 -5.93 -4.20 -27.02
CA GLU A 56 -6.74 -2.99 -26.87
C GLU A 56 -5.75 -1.86 -26.55
N LYS A 57 -5.61 -0.92 -27.48
CA LYS A 57 -4.88 0.32 -27.25
C LYS A 57 -5.38 0.92 -25.93
N PRO A 58 -4.48 1.34 -25.02
CA PRO A 58 -4.90 2.09 -23.84
C PRO A 58 -5.74 3.27 -24.33
N SER A 59 -7.03 3.25 -24.00
CA SER A 59 -7.92 4.36 -24.28
C SER A 59 -7.45 5.48 -23.35
N GLU A 60 -6.60 6.37 -23.87
CA GLU A 60 -6.12 7.55 -23.15
C GLU A 60 -7.34 8.41 -22.84
N THR A 61 -7.84 8.26 -21.62
CA THR A 61 -8.93 9.11 -21.14
C THR A 61 -8.37 10.51 -20.98
N PRO A 62 -8.94 11.52 -21.67
CA PRO A 62 -8.42 12.87 -21.61
C PRO A 62 -8.47 13.38 -20.17
N VAL A 63 -7.38 13.98 -19.71
CA VAL A 63 -7.28 14.55 -18.37
C VAL A 63 -8.20 15.77 -18.30
N PRO A 64 -9.06 15.87 -17.27
CA PRO A 64 -9.73 17.12 -16.98
C PRO A 64 -8.69 18.22 -16.74
N ALA A 65 -8.86 19.38 -17.37
CA ALA A 65 -7.91 20.49 -17.24
C ALA A 65 -7.73 20.99 -15.78
N SER A 66 -8.63 20.60 -14.88
CA SER A 66 -8.63 20.95 -13.46
C SER A 66 -7.89 19.96 -12.56
N TRP A 67 -7.41 18.82 -13.06
CA TRP A 67 -6.76 17.83 -12.22
C TRP A 67 -5.32 18.22 -11.88
N PRO A 68 -4.92 18.19 -10.60
CA PRO A 68 -3.57 18.53 -10.17
C PRO A 68 -2.57 17.44 -10.61
N ALA A 69 -1.28 17.78 -10.71
CA ALA A 69 -0.26 16.79 -11.00
C ALA A 69 -0.10 15.82 -9.84
N CYS A 70 0.02 14.51 -10.11
CA CYS A 70 0.10 13.50 -9.06
C CYS A 70 1.30 13.70 -8.12
N GLY A 71 2.42 14.18 -8.63
CA GLY A 71 3.61 14.47 -7.82
C GLY A 71 3.51 15.73 -6.97
N GLU A 72 2.57 16.62 -7.28
CA GLU A 72 2.30 17.82 -6.46
C GLU A 72 1.23 17.52 -5.40
N THR A 73 0.29 16.62 -5.70
CA THR A 73 -0.75 16.21 -4.76
C THR A 73 -0.23 15.22 -3.72
N TRP A 74 0.51 14.18 -4.14
CA TRP A 74 0.94 13.10 -3.26
C TRP A 74 2.30 13.39 -2.62
N VAL A 75 2.27 14.29 -1.63
CA VAL A 75 3.44 14.68 -0.83
C VAL A 75 3.19 14.29 0.63
N ALA A 76 4.10 13.50 1.20
CA ALA A 76 4.01 13.09 2.60
C ALA A 76 3.90 14.30 3.55
N GLY A 77 2.98 14.22 4.50
CA GLY A 77 2.73 15.29 5.47
C GLY A 77 1.86 16.45 4.95
N ALA A 78 1.54 16.51 3.65
CA ALA A 78 0.56 17.45 3.12
C ALA A 78 -0.87 16.91 3.25
N ASP A 79 -1.88 17.77 3.22
CA ASP A 79 -3.28 17.34 3.19
C ASP A 79 -3.72 16.96 1.78
N LEU A 80 -4.39 15.82 1.63
CA LEU A 80 -5.05 15.44 0.37
C LEU A 80 -6.26 16.37 0.16
N PRO A 81 -6.40 17.05 -1.00
CA PRO A 81 -7.53 17.96 -1.22
C PRO A 81 -8.88 17.23 -1.13
N LYS A 82 -9.94 17.97 -0.80
CA LYS A 82 -11.32 17.45 -0.78
C LYS A 82 -12.23 18.35 -1.63
N PRO A 83 -12.94 17.81 -2.63
CA PRO A 83 -12.93 16.41 -3.09
C PRO A 83 -11.62 16.03 -3.79
N TYR A 84 -11.28 14.74 -3.81
CA TYR A 84 -10.17 14.20 -4.60
C TYR A 84 -10.69 13.07 -5.49
N GLU A 85 -10.60 13.26 -6.80
CA GLU A 85 -11.11 12.34 -7.81
C GLU A 85 -9.98 11.65 -8.60
N GLY A 86 -8.78 12.21 -8.55
CA GLY A 86 -7.63 11.75 -9.32
C GLY A 86 -6.61 12.86 -9.54
N CYS A 87 -5.60 12.53 -10.31
CA CYS A 87 -4.50 13.44 -10.63
C CYS A 87 -3.96 13.16 -12.04
N ALA A 88 -3.18 14.10 -12.57
CA ALA A 88 -2.52 13.96 -13.85
C ALA A 88 -1.08 13.43 -13.68
N LYS A 89 -0.72 12.40 -14.42
CA LYS A 89 0.66 11.89 -14.49
C LYS A 89 1.13 11.91 -15.94
N GLY A 90 1.99 12.86 -16.28
CA GLY A 90 2.55 12.97 -17.64
C GLY A 90 1.50 13.21 -18.73
N GLY A 91 0.40 13.90 -18.41
CA GLY A 91 -0.71 14.11 -19.35
C GLY A 91 -1.71 12.96 -19.42
N THR A 92 -1.58 11.94 -18.57
CA THR A 92 -2.56 10.86 -18.43
C THR A 92 -3.37 11.03 -17.14
N ALA A 93 -4.68 10.78 -17.23
CA ALA A 93 -5.59 10.85 -16.09
C ALA A 93 -5.39 9.60 -15.22
N VAL A 94 -5.02 9.78 -13.96
CA VAL A 94 -4.92 8.72 -12.97
C VAL A 94 -6.07 8.89 -11.99
N PRO A 95 -7.14 8.08 -12.09
CA PRO A 95 -8.25 8.15 -11.15
C PRO A 95 -7.78 7.79 -9.74
N ALA A 96 -8.46 8.32 -8.73
CA ALA A 96 -8.20 7.96 -7.34
C ALA A 96 -8.50 6.48 -7.10
N ASP A 97 -7.52 5.74 -6.55
CA ASP A 97 -7.75 4.39 -6.05
C ASP A 97 -8.42 4.49 -4.68
N ALA A 98 -9.76 4.51 -4.70
CA ALA A 98 -10.60 4.84 -3.55
C ALA A 98 -11.32 3.60 -2.98
N GLN A 99 -11.01 3.25 -1.74
CA GLN A 99 -11.72 2.24 -0.96
C GLN A 99 -12.74 2.92 -0.04
N HIS A 100 -14.01 2.56 -0.18
CA HIS A 100 -15.06 3.00 0.73
C HIS A 100 -14.99 2.23 2.05
N CYS A 101 -15.02 2.96 3.16
CA CYS A 101 -15.02 2.41 4.50
C CYS A 101 -16.46 2.20 5.00
N SER A 102 -16.67 1.23 5.89
CA SER A 102 -17.97 0.97 6.55
C SER A 102 -18.54 2.22 7.24
N MET A 103 -17.65 3.09 7.73
CA MET A 103 -17.97 4.34 8.42
C MET A 103 -18.30 5.52 7.49
N GLY A 104 -18.37 5.31 6.17
CA GLY A 104 -18.65 6.35 5.18
C GLY A 104 -17.47 7.24 4.81
N ALA A 105 -16.28 7.00 5.38
CA ALA A 105 -15.03 7.58 4.92
C ALA A 105 -14.54 6.91 3.63
N VAL A 106 -13.63 7.57 2.92
CA VAL A 106 -12.96 7.02 1.73
C VAL A 106 -11.45 7.02 1.99
N LEU A 107 -10.84 5.84 1.94
CA LEU A 107 -9.40 5.68 2.00
C LEU A 107 -8.86 5.64 0.58
N VAL A 108 -7.97 6.56 0.23
CA VAL A 108 -7.38 6.65 -1.11
C VAL A 108 -5.91 6.24 -1.06
N THR A 109 -5.45 5.48 -2.06
CA THR A 109 -4.04 5.09 -2.19
C THR A 109 -3.41 5.63 -3.48
N TYR A 110 -2.07 5.75 -3.48
CA TYR A 110 -1.31 6.11 -4.68
C TYR A 110 0.12 5.54 -4.66
N GLY A 111 0.55 5.03 -5.83
CA GLY A 111 1.94 4.70 -6.11
C GLY A 111 2.58 3.64 -5.21
N ASP A 112 1.79 2.70 -4.67
CA ASP A 112 2.19 1.63 -3.73
C ASP A 112 2.96 2.12 -2.49
N ARG A 113 2.79 3.39 -2.12
CA ARG A 113 3.47 3.96 -0.96
C ARG A 113 2.68 5.02 -0.21
N PHE A 114 1.72 5.68 -0.85
CA PHE A 114 0.95 6.73 -0.20
C PHE A 114 -0.48 6.29 0.09
N TRP A 115 -1.02 6.76 1.20
CA TRP A 115 -2.43 6.67 1.52
C TRP A 115 -2.92 7.89 2.29
N ALA A 116 -4.19 8.24 2.10
CA ALA A 116 -4.83 9.32 2.84
C ALA A 116 -6.35 9.19 2.79
N VAL A 117 -7.04 9.87 3.69
CA VAL A 117 -8.46 10.18 3.54
C VAL A 117 -8.56 11.61 2.95
N PRO A 118 -9.41 11.89 1.94
CA PRO A 118 -9.56 13.24 1.40
C PRO A 118 -9.89 14.27 2.49
N GLY A 119 -9.09 15.33 2.56
CA GLY A 119 -9.13 16.37 3.60
C GLY A 119 -8.24 16.08 4.81
N HIS A 120 -7.42 15.03 4.76
CA HIS A 120 -6.49 14.65 5.82
C HIS A 120 -5.06 14.48 5.29
N VAL A 121 -4.12 14.41 6.22
CA VAL A 121 -2.69 14.24 5.95
C VAL A 121 -2.40 12.97 5.16
N ILE A 122 -1.56 13.13 4.14
CA ILE A 122 -1.01 12.06 3.33
C ILE A 122 0.11 11.38 4.09
N SER A 123 -0.07 10.08 4.29
CA SER A 123 0.91 9.20 4.90
C SER A 123 1.70 8.48 3.81
N GLU A 124 2.97 8.22 4.09
CA GLU A 124 3.90 7.52 3.22
C GLU A 124 4.45 6.29 3.94
N ALA A 125 4.53 5.17 3.22
CA ALA A 125 4.93 3.89 3.77
C ALA A 125 6.45 3.77 3.80
N ASP A 126 6.97 3.17 4.86
CA ASP A 126 8.34 2.71 4.93
C ASP A 126 8.49 1.38 4.15
N GLY A 127 8.30 1.45 2.82
CA GLY A 127 8.37 0.31 1.90
C GLY A 127 7.06 0.07 1.15
N PRO A 128 6.77 -1.19 0.73
CA PRO A 128 5.53 -1.51 0.03
C PRO A 128 4.31 -1.23 0.91
N LEU A 129 3.35 -0.45 0.40
CA LEU A 129 2.17 -0.01 1.14
C LEU A 129 1.44 -1.16 1.84
N GLN A 130 1.31 -2.31 1.18
CA GLN A 130 0.60 -3.47 1.71
C GLN A 130 1.27 -4.13 2.93
N LYS A 131 2.55 -3.86 3.17
CA LYS A 131 3.32 -4.38 4.30
C LYS A 131 3.41 -3.36 5.44
N ASP A 132 3.08 -2.10 5.17
CA ASP A 132 3.13 -1.03 6.15
C ASP A 132 2.13 -1.28 7.29
N PRO A 133 2.57 -1.22 8.57
CA PRO A 133 1.69 -1.48 9.69
C PRO A 133 0.58 -0.43 9.83
N ASP A 134 0.87 0.85 9.56
CA ASP A 134 -0.07 1.94 9.72
C ASP A 134 -1.14 1.91 8.63
N PHE A 135 -0.76 1.60 7.39
CA PHE A 135 -1.72 1.37 6.30
C PHE A 135 -2.62 0.17 6.58
N ARG A 136 -2.06 -0.96 7.05
CA ARG A 136 -2.87 -2.15 7.38
C ARG A 136 -3.85 -1.85 8.51
N GLN A 137 -3.44 -1.09 9.51
CA GLN A 137 -4.32 -0.64 10.57
C GLN A 137 -5.42 0.28 10.03
N ALA A 138 -5.08 1.29 9.23
CA ALA A 138 -6.04 2.19 8.61
C ALA A 138 -7.06 1.42 7.75
N ARG A 139 -6.60 0.43 6.97
CA ARG A 139 -7.47 -0.44 6.16
C ARG A 139 -8.36 -1.33 7.03
N ALA A 140 -7.83 -1.90 8.11
CA ALA A 140 -8.61 -2.71 9.03
C ALA A 140 -9.72 -1.88 9.70
N THR A 141 -9.42 -0.65 10.15
CA THR A 141 -10.42 0.29 10.67
C THR A 141 -11.43 0.68 9.60
N CYS A 142 -11.00 0.83 8.35
CA CYS A 142 -11.87 1.15 7.22
C CYS A 142 -12.91 0.05 6.96
N THR A 143 -12.55 -1.22 7.11
CA THR A 143 -13.42 -2.39 6.82
C THR A 143 -14.10 -3.00 8.05
N ALA A 144 -13.84 -2.46 9.25
CA ALA A 144 -14.42 -2.95 10.50
C ALA A 144 -15.92 -2.67 10.61
#